data_AF-A0A2D6JTU8-F1
#
_entry.id   AF-A0A2D6JTU8-F1
#
_cell.length_a   1.000
_cell.length_b   1.000
_cell.length_c   1.000
_cell.angle_alpha   90.00
_cell.angle_beta   90.00
_cell.angle_gamma   90.00
#
_symmetry.space_group_name_H-M   'P 1'
#
loop_
_entity.id
_entity.type
_entity.pdbx_description
1 polymer ?
#
loop_
_entity_poly.entity_id
_entity_poly.type
_entity_poly.pdbx_seq_one_letter_code
_entity_poly.pdbx_strand_id
1 'polypeptide(L)'
;MRFWAALAVSILIPAFASEAGQHYQSWTDPNAPSQAGARRQQDFVDKLKGLIDEAEKARAADPQFLRDLRGLAREYDRPRRRVVLSDRFEDGDFTNNPAWTVTRGRYWVERGWGLRSAVKVETGAGAAAAQPAPEPERRKGRDAAAAIFGQILQQAIDPEGKLGGGQAGSTQSGGAPATAIQTALTVTNAFAVEIDFSSWKAEGRLEIGPYQGIPKGAERAQGYVMAYTPGGGLELLRVSSRGSSIIDRRTGLTALEDKKTHRLLWTRNADGLMAVSIDGREVLKASDQAFRGPFDGLRMVNRGGDYILKRIAVFATGS
;
A
#
# COMPACT_ATOMS: atom_id res chain seq x y z
N MET A 1 -64.16 63.09 -27.01
CA MET A 1 -63.65 63.01 -25.61
C MET A 1 -63.07 61.62 -25.42
N ARG A 2 -61.74 61.51 -25.29
CA ARG A 2 -61.02 60.93 -24.13
C ARG A 2 -61.44 59.47 -23.82
N PHE A 3 -60.70 58.47 -24.33
CA PHE A 3 -59.65 57.67 -23.64
C PHE A 3 -60.11 57.16 -22.25
N TRP A 4 -60.12 55.86 -21.93
CA TRP A 4 -58.93 55.01 -21.80
C TRP A 4 -59.25 53.50 -21.84
N ALA A 5 -58.25 52.75 -22.27
CA ALA A 5 -58.15 51.29 -22.29
C ALA A 5 -57.72 50.70 -20.93
N ALA A 6 -58.06 49.43 -20.70
CA ALA A 6 -57.34 48.55 -19.77
C ALA A 6 -57.04 47.22 -20.49
N LEU A 7 -55.75 46.94 -20.61
CA LEU A 7 -55.12 45.79 -21.26
C LEU A 7 -54.98 44.66 -20.23
N ALA A 8 -55.49 43.46 -20.55
CA ALA A 8 -55.27 42.26 -19.74
C ALA A 8 -53.99 41.55 -20.20
N VAL A 9 -53.02 41.41 -19.30
CA VAL A 9 -51.77 40.65 -19.51
C VAL A 9 -51.93 39.30 -18.83
N SER A 10 -51.99 38.23 -19.63
CA SER A 10 -51.91 36.84 -19.15
C SER A 10 -50.46 36.41 -19.06
N ILE A 11 -49.99 36.09 -17.85
CA ILE A 11 -48.65 35.58 -17.58
C ILE A 11 -48.67 34.04 -17.70
N LEU A 12 -47.97 33.51 -18.71
CA LEU A 12 -47.62 32.10 -18.80
C LEU A 12 -46.41 31.83 -17.88
N ILE A 13 -46.57 30.89 -16.95
CA ILE A 13 -45.49 30.38 -16.10
C ILE A 13 -44.85 29.17 -16.83
N PRO A 14 -43.59 29.23 -17.27
CA PRO A 14 -42.88 28.01 -17.66
C PRO A 14 -42.52 27.22 -16.40
N ALA A 15 -42.96 25.96 -16.34
CA ALA A 15 -42.50 24.99 -15.37
C ALA A 15 -41.01 24.67 -15.66
N PHE A 16 -40.11 25.16 -14.82
CA PHE A 16 -38.73 24.68 -14.81
C PHE A 16 -38.70 23.34 -14.08
N ALA A 17 -38.63 22.25 -14.86
CA ALA A 17 -38.21 20.96 -14.34
C ALA A 17 -36.80 21.11 -13.75
N SER A 18 -36.64 20.81 -12.47
CA SER A 18 -35.37 20.84 -11.77
C SER A 18 -34.59 19.56 -12.09
N GLU A 19 -33.91 19.54 -13.23
CA GLU A 19 -32.96 18.48 -13.60
C GLU A 19 -31.60 18.77 -12.94
N ALA A 20 -31.55 18.68 -11.62
CA ALA A 20 -30.32 18.85 -10.85
C ALA A 20 -29.74 17.47 -10.51
N GLY A 21 -28.67 17.05 -11.20
CA GLY A 21 -27.89 15.90 -10.73
C GLY A 21 -26.90 15.20 -11.67
N GLN A 22 -26.67 15.66 -12.91
CA GLN A 22 -25.76 14.97 -13.85
C GLN A 22 -24.55 15.82 -14.30
N HIS A 23 -24.21 16.89 -13.57
CA HIS A 23 -23.10 17.78 -13.93
C HIS A 23 -22.11 17.99 -12.79
N TYR A 24 -21.52 16.91 -12.29
CA TYR A 24 -20.19 16.99 -11.71
C TYR A 24 -19.26 16.10 -12.54
N GLN A 25 -18.63 16.71 -13.55
CA GLN A 25 -17.39 16.14 -14.08
C GLN A 25 -16.40 16.11 -12.92
N SER A 26 -15.90 14.91 -12.58
CA SER A 26 -14.84 14.74 -11.62
C SER A 26 -13.70 15.69 -11.98
N TRP A 27 -13.33 16.56 -11.05
CA TRP A 27 -12.19 17.47 -11.21
C TRP A 27 -10.96 16.64 -11.60
N THR A 28 -10.51 16.81 -12.84
CA THR A 28 -9.31 16.14 -13.35
C THR A 28 -8.14 16.96 -12.85
N ASP A 29 -7.35 16.40 -11.93
CA ASP A 29 -6.12 17.03 -11.46
C ASP A 29 -5.25 17.39 -12.67
N PRO A 30 -5.02 18.68 -12.96
CA PRO A 30 -4.25 19.12 -14.14
C PRO A 30 -2.77 18.71 -14.05
N ASN A 31 -2.31 18.25 -12.88
CA ASN A 31 -0.96 17.73 -12.66
C ASN A 31 -0.91 16.19 -12.60
N ALA A 32 -2.05 15.49 -12.69
CA ALA A 32 -2.03 14.05 -12.85
C ALA A 32 -1.50 13.70 -14.25
N PRO A 33 -0.51 12.80 -14.38
CA PRO A 33 -0.01 12.40 -15.68
C PRO A 33 -1.17 11.82 -16.51
N SER A 34 -1.56 12.54 -17.57
CA SER A 34 -2.62 12.08 -18.47
C SER A 34 -2.26 10.71 -19.03
N GLN A 35 -3.25 9.83 -19.19
CA GLN A 35 -3.01 8.50 -19.79
C GLN A 35 -2.35 8.62 -21.17
N ALA A 36 -2.65 9.68 -21.92
CA ALA A 36 -2.01 9.98 -23.21
C ALA A 36 -0.55 10.43 -23.07
N GLY A 37 -0.20 11.18 -22.00
CA GLY A 37 1.19 11.53 -21.67
C GLY A 37 2.01 10.32 -21.25
N ALA A 38 1.45 9.47 -20.39
CA ALA A 38 2.07 8.22 -19.98
C ALA A 38 2.32 7.26 -21.17
N ARG A 39 1.37 7.17 -22.11
CA ARG A 39 1.53 6.40 -23.36
C ARG A 39 2.67 6.95 -24.23
N ARG A 40 2.71 8.27 -24.46
CA ARG A 40 3.77 8.92 -25.26
C ARG A 40 5.17 8.72 -24.64
N GLN A 41 5.28 8.84 -23.33
CA GLN A 41 6.53 8.62 -22.62
C GLN A 41 7.00 7.16 -22.78
N GLN A 42 6.09 6.18 -22.68
CA GLN A 42 6.44 4.79 -22.85
C GLN A 42 6.83 4.44 -24.30
N ASP A 43 6.10 4.95 -25.29
CA ASP A 43 6.44 4.74 -26.71
C ASP A 43 7.82 5.33 -27.05
N PHE A 44 8.22 6.43 -26.38
CA PHE A 44 9.56 6.98 -26.47
C PHE A 44 10.60 6.03 -25.85
N VAL A 45 10.34 5.48 -24.67
CA VAL A 45 11.24 4.52 -24.01
C VAL A 45 11.40 3.24 -24.82
N ASP A 46 10.33 2.73 -25.41
CA ASP A 46 10.36 1.52 -26.25
C ASP A 46 11.19 1.76 -27.52
N LYS A 47 11.01 2.92 -28.19
CA LYS A 47 11.84 3.33 -29.32
C LYS A 47 13.30 3.49 -28.93
N LEU A 48 13.58 4.11 -27.77
CA LEU A 48 14.93 4.27 -27.27
C LEU A 48 15.61 2.92 -27.03
N LYS A 49 14.92 1.95 -26.43
CA LYS A 49 15.43 0.58 -26.26
C LYS A 49 15.76 -0.07 -27.60
N GLY A 50 14.88 0.05 -28.60
CA GLY A 50 15.13 -0.48 -29.94
C GLY A 50 16.37 0.13 -30.59
N LEU A 51 16.58 1.44 -30.47
CA LEU A 51 17.78 2.12 -30.99
C LEU A 51 19.05 1.66 -30.26
N ILE A 52 19.00 1.41 -28.96
CA ILE A 52 20.13 0.87 -28.19
C ILE A 52 20.47 -0.55 -28.68
N ASP A 53 19.47 -1.41 -28.89
CA ASP A 53 19.65 -2.78 -29.36
C ASP A 53 20.28 -2.82 -30.76
N GLU A 54 19.82 -1.93 -31.66
CA GLU A 54 20.37 -1.80 -33.01
C GLU A 54 21.81 -1.28 -33.00
N ALA A 55 22.10 -0.27 -32.18
CA ALA A 55 23.45 0.26 -32.02
C ALA A 55 24.42 -0.78 -31.42
N GLU A 56 23.96 -1.62 -30.49
CA GLU A 56 24.73 -2.72 -29.93
C GLU A 56 25.04 -3.79 -30.99
N LYS A 57 24.03 -4.20 -31.76
CA LYS A 57 24.17 -5.20 -32.83
C LYS A 57 25.11 -4.72 -33.94
N ALA A 58 25.03 -3.45 -34.31
CA ALA A 58 25.88 -2.84 -35.33
C ALA A 58 27.28 -2.46 -34.80
N ARG A 59 27.53 -2.56 -33.48
CA ARG A 59 28.72 -2.01 -32.81
C ARG A 59 28.95 -0.53 -33.15
N ALA A 60 27.86 0.22 -33.30
CA ALA A 60 27.87 1.60 -33.78
C ALA A 60 28.16 2.63 -32.66
N ALA A 61 28.24 2.19 -31.40
CA ALA A 61 28.52 3.03 -30.26
C ALA A 61 29.35 2.29 -29.20
N ASP A 62 29.92 3.04 -28.27
CA ASP A 62 30.68 2.49 -27.16
C ASP A 62 29.81 1.57 -26.26
N PRO A 63 30.28 0.36 -25.91
CA PRO A 63 29.50 -0.58 -25.10
C PRO A 63 29.15 -0.08 -23.69
N GLN A 64 29.99 0.75 -23.07
CA GLN A 64 29.69 1.33 -21.76
C GLN A 64 28.58 2.37 -21.88
N PHE A 65 28.66 3.25 -22.87
CA PHE A 65 27.61 4.22 -23.17
C PHE A 65 26.24 3.55 -23.41
N LEU A 66 26.21 2.46 -24.18
CA LEU A 66 24.96 1.71 -24.43
C LEU A 66 24.40 1.06 -23.15
N ARG A 67 25.26 0.59 -22.24
CA ARG A 67 24.83 0.09 -20.92
C ARG A 67 24.20 1.19 -20.07
N ASP A 68 24.84 2.35 -20.02
CA ASP A 68 24.36 3.50 -19.25
C ASP A 68 23.03 4.02 -19.82
N LEU A 69 22.92 4.12 -21.14
CA LEU A 69 21.70 4.53 -21.83
C LEU A 69 20.56 3.50 -21.64
N ARG A 70 20.89 2.20 -21.60
CA ARG A 70 19.91 1.15 -21.25
C ARG A 70 19.48 1.25 -19.79
N GLY A 71 20.39 1.59 -18.89
CA GLY A 71 20.09 1.90 -17.50
C GLY A 71 19.11 3.07 -17.36
N LEU A 72 19.36 4.15 -18.10
CA LEU A 72 18.48 5.32 -18.14
C LEU A 72 17.11 4.98 -18.73
N ALA A 73 17.06 4.28 -19.87
CA ALA A 73 15.80 3.86 -20.48
C ALA A 73 14.97 2.98 -19.54
N ARG A 74 15.62 2.09 -18.76
CA ARG A 74 14.97 1.24 -17.75
C ARG A 74 14.35 2.03 -16.60
N GLU A 75 14.89 3.19 -16.24
CA GLU A 75 14.31 4.06 -15.20
C GLU A 75 12.96 4.64 -15.64
N TYR A 76 12.81 4.93 -16.93
CA TYR A 76 11.57 5.45 -17.50
C TYR A 76 10.63 4.36 -18.02
N ASP A 77 11.08 3.10 -18.01
CA ASP A 77 10.29 1.95 -18.43
C ASP A 77 9.17 1.64 -17.42
N ARG A 78 8.00 2.18 -17.71
CA ARG A 78 6.76 1.83 -17.03
C ARG A 78 5.98 0.93 -17.98
N PRO A 79 6.13 -0.40 -17.86
CA PRO A 79 5.53 -1.29 -18.83
C PRO A 79 4.03 -1.02 -18.95
N ARG A 80 3.42 -1.30 -20.11
CA ARG A 80 1.99 -1.04 -20.38
C ARG A 80 1.13 -1.81 -19.38
N ARG A 81 0.88 -1.18 -18.23
CA ARG A 81 0.18 -1.81 -17.13
C ARG A 81 -1.31 -1.51 -17.26
N ARG A 82 -2.12 -2.56 -17.35
CA ARG A 82 -3.57 -2.51 -17.24
C ARG A 82 -3.95 -2.41 -15.77
N VAL A 83 -5.01 -1.66 -15.46
CA VAL A 83 -5.61 -1.67 -14.11
C VAL A 83 -6.17 -3.07 -13.84
N VAL A 84 -5.64 -3.74 -12.82
CA VAL A 84 -6.13 -5.06 -12.36
C VAL A 84 -6.85 -4.98 -11.01
N LEU A 85 -6.64 -3.88 -10.27
CA LEU A 85 -7.39 -3.52 -9.07
C LEU A 85 -7.56 -2.00 -9.06
N SER A 86 -8.75 -1.52 -8.71
CA SER A 86 -8.96 -0.13 -8.34
C SER A 86 -10.08 -0.07 -7.33
N ASP A 87 -9.81 0.52 -6.17
CA ASP A 87 -10.80 0.71 -5.12
C ASP A 87 -10.59 2.07 -4.47
N ARG A 88 -11.68 2.79 -4.24
CA ARG A 88 -11.74 4.09 -3.56
C ARG A 88 -12.54 4.03 -2.27
N PHE A 89 -13.20 2.91 -1.99
CA PHE A 89 -14.05 2.71 -0.82
C PHE A 89 -15.14 3.80 -0.66
N GLU A 90 -15.55 4.45 -1.76
CA GLU A 90 -16.52 5.55 -1.74
C GLU A 90 -17.96 5.03 -1.58
N ASP A 91 -18.20 3.78 -1.97
CA ASP A 91 -19.47 3.07 -1.85
C ASP A 91 -19.77 2.57 -0.43
N GLY A 92 -18.77 2.57 0.46
CA GLY A 92 -18.92 2.10 1.83
C GLY A 92 -18.80 0.58 1.99
N ASP A 93 -18.53 -0.16 0.91
CA ASP A 93 -18.52 -1.62 0.93
C ASP A 93 -17.28 -2.21 0.26
N PHE A 94 -16.26 -2.50 1.08
CA PHE A 94 -15.05 -3.17 0.60
C PHE A 94 -15.26 -4.65 0.23
N THR A 95 -16.45 -5.23 0.45
CA THR A 95 -16.67 -6.65 0.18
C THR A 95 -17.12 -6.92 -1.26
N ASN A 96 -17.39 -5.86 -2.05
CA ASN A 96 -17.87 -5.97 -3.42
C ASN A 96 -17.09 -5.05 -4.37
N ASN A 97 -16.68 -5.61 -5.51
CA ASN A 97 -16.09 -4.91 -6.66
C ASN A 97 -15.02 -3.83 -6.35
N PRO A 98 -13.80 -4.21 -5.95
CA PRO A 98 -13.30 -5.57 -5.75
C PRO A 98 -13.67 -6.16 -4.37
N ALA A 99 -13.77 -7.48 -4.29
CA ALA A 99 -14.12 -8.15 -3.04
C ALA A 99 -12.89 -8.36 -2.14
N TRP A 100 -12.82 -7.61 -1.04
CA TRP A 100 -11.81 -7.80 -0.01
C TRP A 100 -12.30 -8.75 1.08
N THR A 101 -11.44 -9.67 1.49
CA THR A 101 -11.68 -10.66 2.54
C THR A 101 -10.81 -10.34 3.76
N VAL A 102 -11.44 -10.14 4.91
CA VAL A 102 -10.72 -9.97 6.18
C VAL A 102 -10.27 -11.35 6.68
N THR A 103 -8.97 -11.53 6.92
CA THR A 103 -8.39 -12.77 7.44
C THR A 103 -8.03 -12.71 8.93
N ARG A 104 -7.96 -11.51 9.51
CA ARG A 104 -7.80 -11.30 10.97
C ARG A 104 -8.31 -9.93 11.39
N GLY A 105 -8.91 -9.85 12.57
CA GLY A 105 -9.32 -8.58 13.19
C GLY A 105 -10.50 -7.94 12.47
N ARG A 106 -10.53 -6.61 12.42
CA ARG A 106 -11.62 -5.81 11.84
C ARG A 106 -11.07 -4.73 10.90
N TYR A 107 -11.78 -4.55 9.80
CA TYR A 107 -11.72 -3.40 8.90
C TYR A 107 -13.13 -2.82 8.75
N TRP A 108 -13.23 -1.53 8.48
CA TRP A 108 -14.49 -0.86 8.17
C TRP A 108 -14.24 0.29 7.20
N VAL A 109 -15.25 0.68 6.42
CA VAL A 109 -15.16 1.92 5.65
C VAL A 109 -15.61 3.08 6.53
N GLU A 110 -14.71 4.04 6.74
CA GLU A 110 -15.01 5.31 7.40
C GLU A 110 -15.53 6.30 6.35
N ARG A 111 -16.78 6.75 6.50
CA ARG A 111 -17.45 7.59 5.50
C ARG A 111 -16.65 8.85 5.18
N GLY A 112 -16.31 9.04 3.91
CA GLY A 112 -15.52 10.19 3.43
C GLY A 112 -14.01 10.08 3.63
N TRP A 113 -13.53 8.99 4.25
CA TRP A 113 -12.12 8.78 4.57
C TRP A 113 -11.54 7.57 3.85
N GLY A 114 -12.24 6.43 3.85
CA GLY A 114 -11.84 5.19 3.16
C GLY A 114 -11.77 3.97 4.09
N LEU A 115 -11.11 2.91 3.64
CA LEU A 115 -10.94 1.67 4.39
C LEU A 115 -10.01 1.90 5.59
N ARG A 116 -10.52 1.69 6.79
CA ARG A 116 -9.80 1.92 8.05
C ARG A 116 -9.53 0.63 8.80
N SER A 117 -8.38 0.61 9.45
CA SER A 117 -8.05 -0.36 10.49
C SER A 117 -7.32 0.34 11.63
N ALA A 118 -7.83 0.16 12.85
CA ALA A 118 -7.17 0.60 14.07
C ALA A 118 -6.93 -0.59 14.99
N VAL A 119 -5.71 -0.68 15.48
CA VAL A 119 -5.25 -1.72 16.40
C VAL A 119 -4.50 -1.02 17.53
N LYS A 120 -5.05 -1.08 18.74
CA LYS A 120 -4.36 -0.59 19.93
C LYS A 120 -3.23 -1.56 20.25
N VAL A 121 -2.00 -1.08 20.29
CA VAL A 121 -0.92 -1.85 20.90
C VAL A 121 -1.11 -1.68 22.41
N GLU A 122 -1.63 -2.71 23.07
CA GLU A 122 -1.64 -2.73 24.53
C GLU A 122 -0.18 -2.85 25.00
N THR A 123 0.46 -1.71 25.25
CA THR A 123 1.59 -1.66 26.17
C THR A 123 1.06 -2.19 27.50
N GLY A 124 1.66 -3.28 28.00
CA GLY A 124 1.14 -4.08 29.13
C GLY A 124 1.00 -3.29 30.43
N ALA A 125 -0.06 -2.48 30.54
CA ALA A 125 -0.50 -1.76 31.72
C ALA A 125 -2.01 -1.96 31.94
N GLY A 126 -2.57 -3.05 31.41
CA GLY A 126 -4.01 -3.34 31.43
C GLY A 126 -4.33 -4.79 31.68
N ALA A 127 -3.58 -5.48 32.55
CA ALA A 127 -3.99 -6.76 33.11
C ALA A 127 -4.55 -6.52 34.52
N ALA A 128 -5.86 -6.74 34.67
CA ALA A 128 -6.63 -6.96 35.88
C ALA A 128 -6.58 -5.90 37.01
N ALA A 129 -7.73 -5.26 37.24
CA ALA A 129 -8.06 -4.69 38.54
C ALA A 129 -8.21 -5.84 39.56
N ALA A 130 -7.16 -6.07 40.35
CA ALA A 130 -7.22 -6.72 41.65
C ALA A 130 -6.47 -5.84 42.67
N GLN A 131 -6.98 -5.79 43.89
CA GLN A 131 -6.68 -4.85 44.97
C GLN A 131 -5.18 -4.71 45.40
N PRO A 132 -4.81 -3.61 46.09
CA PRO A 132 -3.44 -3.13 46.20
C PRO A 132 -2.68 -3.60 47.45
N ALA A 133 -1.36 -3.86 47.31
CA ALA A 133 -0.31 -3.67 48.34
C ALA A 133 1.10 -3.99 47.75
N PRO A 134 2.20 -3.55 48.41
CA PRO A 134 2.82 -2.24 48.31
C PRO A 134 4.03 -2.18 47.34
N GLU A 135 4.40 -0.95 46.98
CA GLU A 135 5.45 -0.55 46.05
C GLU A 135 6.86 -1.09 46.41
N PRO A 136 7.67 -1.46 45.41
CA PRO A 136 9.04 -0.94 45.42
C PRO A 136 9.50 -0.38 44.06
N GLU A 137 10.14 0.78 44.19
CA GLU A 137 11.11 1.45 43.31
C GLU A 137 10.85 1.54 41.80
N ARG A 138 10.54 2.78 41.41
CA ARG A 138 10.67 3.33 40.05
C ARG A 138 12.08 3.11 39.49
N ARG A 139 12.20 2.26 38.47
CA ARG A 139 13.31 2.32 37.50
C ARG A 139 12.78 2.62 36.10
N LYS A 140 13.27 3.73 35.54
CA LYS A 140 12.85 4.32 34.26
C LYS A 140 13.31 3.50 33.05
N GLY A 141 12.38 3.26 32.13
CA GLY A 141 12.50 3.76 30.75
C GLY A 141 13.46 3.05 29.80
N ARG A 142 13.83 1.78 30.03
CA ARG A 142 14.71 1.03 29.10
C ARG A 142 14.21 -0.35 28.68
N ASP A 143 12.99 -0.73 29.03
CA ASP A 143 12.52 -2.12 28.85
C ASP A 143 11.68 -2.35 27.58
N ALA A 144 11.15 -1.30 26.93
CA ALA A 144 10.34 -1.47 25.73
C ALA A 144 11.17 -1.93 24.51
N ALA A 145 12.38 -1.38 24.35
CA ALA A 145 13.29 -1.85 23.30
C ALA A 145 13.84 -3.25 23.61
N ALA A 146 14.15 -3.53 24.89
CA ALA A 146 14.64 -4.83 25.33
C ALA A 146 13.59 -5.95 25.13
N ALA A 147 12.30 -5.66 25.30
CA ALA A 147 11.22 -6.62 25.05
C ALA A 147 11.09 -7.01 23.57
N ILE A 148 11.25 -6.03 22.65
CA ILE A 148 11.24 -6.28 21.21
C ILE A 148 12.50 -7.04 20.78
N PHE A 149 13.66 -6.68 21.33
CA PHE A 149 14.91 -7.42 21.10
C PHE A 149 14.86 -8.85 21.66
N GLY A 150 14.22 -9.07 22.80
CA GLY A 150 14.03 -10.40 23.39
C GLY A 150 13.19 -11.33 22.52
N GLN A 151 12.16 -10.80 21.83
CA GLN A 151 11.32 -11.59 20.93
C GLN A 151 12.01 -11.96 19.61
N ILE A 152 12.84 -11.05 19.07
CA ILE A 152 13.64 -11.34 17.87
C ILE A 152 14.74 -12.36 18.19
N LEU A 153 15.36 -12.25 19.37
CA LEU A 153 16.39 -13.20 19.82
C LEU A 153 15.79 -14.59 20.11
N GLN A 154 14.59 -14.68 20.69
CA GLN A 154 13.92 -15.96 20.93
C GLN A 154 13.55 -16.68 19.62
N GLN A 155 13.14 -15.95 18.58
CA GLN A 155 12.89 -16.51 17.24
C GLN A 155 14.16 -16.99 16.52
N ALA A 156 15.33 -16.46 16.88
CA ALA A 156 16.60 -16.91 16.33
C ALA A 156 17.16 -18.15 17.06
N ILE A 157 16.76 -18.39 18.32
CA ILE A 157 17.29 -19.47 19.17
C ILE A 157 16.45 -20.75 19.04
N ASP A 158 15.15 -20.67 18.77
CA ASP A 158 14.29 -21.87 18.69
C ASP A 158 13.35 -21.85 17.46
N PRO A 159 13.88 -22.11 16.25
CA PRO A 159 13.10 -22.09 15.01
C PRO A 159 12.14 -23.28 14.85
N GLU A 160 12.21 -24.32 15.70
CA GLU A 160 11.41 -25.54 15.60
C GLU A 160 10.52 -25.86 16.82
N GLY A 161 10.56 -25.06 17.90
CA GLY A 161 9.62 -25.19 19.03
C GLY A 161 9.66 -26.54 19.74
N LYS A 162 10.85 -27.12 19.94
CA LYS A 162 11.01 -28.49 20.48
C LYS A 162 11.36 -28.58 21.96
N LEU A 163 11.23 -27.51 22.73
CA LEU A 163 11.45 -27.55 24.18
C LEU A 163 10.24 -27.01 24.95
N GLY A 164 9.33 -27.91 25.33
CA GLY A 164 8.22 -27.59 26.22
C GLY A 164 7.12 -28.66 26.25
N GLY A 165 7.41 -29.81 26.87
CA GLY A 165 6.38 -30.80 27.17
C GLY A 165 5.48 -30.36 28.32
N GLY A 166 4.16 -30.33 28.10
CA GLY A 166 3.14 -30.08 29.11
C GLY A 166 1.75 -29.87 28.47
N GLN A 167 0.81 -30.77 28.77
CA GLN A 167 -0.52 -30.89 28.15
C GLN A 167 -1.50 -29.73 28.46
N ALA A 168 -2.23 -29.36 27.40
CA ALA A 168 -3.65 -28.98 27.36
C ALA A 168 -4.14 -27.76 28.18
N GLY A 169 -3.99 -26.60 27.56
CA GLY A 169 -4.98 -25.54 27.53
C GLY A 169 -4.77 -24.79 26.23
N SER A 170 -5.80 -24.63 25.38
CA SER A 170 -5.70 -23.93 24.10
C SER A 170 -5.47 -22.44 24.32
N THR A 171 -4.27 -22.05 24.72
CA THR A 171 -3.82 -20.67 24.77
C THR A 171 -3.41 -20.32 23.36
N GLN A 172 -4.27 -19.59 22.65
CA GLN A 172 -3.89 -18.88 21.43
C GLN A 172 -2.56 -18.20 21.70
N SER A 173 -1.51 -18.60 20.98
CA SER A 173 -0.20 -17.99 21.06
C SER A 173 -0.38 -16.48 20.87
N GLY A 174 -0.09 -15.72 21.92
CA GLY A 174 -0.30 -14.28 22.03
C GLY A 174 0.63 -13.50 21.10
N GLY A 175 0.44 -13.65 19.80
CA GLY A 175 1.06 -12.79 18.81
C GLY A 175 0.50 -11.38 18.94
N ALA A 176 1.38 -10.38 18.78
CA ALA A 176 1.02 -8.97 18.82
C ALA A 176 -0.29 -8.69 18.06
N PRO A 177 -1.16 -7.80 18.58
CA PRO A 177 -2.44 -7.53 17.98
C PRO A 177 -2.24 -7.05 16.54
N ALA A 178 -2.93 -7.69 15.60
CA ALA A 178 -2.84 -7.34 14.19
C ALA A 178 -4.17 -7.61 13.48
N THR A 179 -4.44 -6.82 12.45
CA THR A 179 -5.54 -7.05 11.51
C THR A 179 -4.95 -7.35 10.14
N ALA A 180 -5.64 -8.15 9.35
CA ALA A 180 -5.22 -8.49 8.00
C ALA A 180 -6.42 -8.61 7.06
N ILE A 181 -6.26 -8.08 5.85
CA ILE A 181 -7.23 -8.11 4.77
C ILE A 181 -6.51 -8.39 3.45
N GLN A 182 -7.20 -9.05 2.52
CA GLN A 182 -6.65 -9.38 1.21
C GLN A 182 -7.71 -9.39 0.13
N THR A 183 -7.28 -9.19 -1.11
CA THR A 183 -8.09 -9.39 -2.31
C THR A 183 -7.35 -10.36 -3.22
N ALA A 184 -8.07 -11.33 -3.78
CA ALA A 184 -7.52 -12.26 -4.76
C ALA A 184 -7.50 -11.58 -6.14
N LEU A 185 -6.35 -11.58 -6.80
CA LEU A 185 -6.21 -11.11 -8.18
C LEU A 185 -4.88 -11.59 -8.76
N THR A 186 -4.84 -11.84 -10.07
CA THR A 186 -3.59 -12.13 -10.75
C THR A 186 -2.82 -10.84 -11.01
N VAL A 187 -1.68 -10.68 -10.34
CA VAL A 187 -0.73 -9.59 -10.59
C VAL A 187 0.50 -10.17 -11.28
N THR A 188 0.84 -9.70 -12.48
CA THR A 188 2.06 -10.17 -13.14
C THR A 188 3.31 -9.71 -12.40
N ASN A 189 4.46 -10.29 -12.73
CA ASN A 189 5.71 -9.97 -12.07
C ASN A 189 6.23 -8.54 -12.36
N ALA A 190 5.60 -7.81 -13.28
CA ALA A 190 5.86 -6.41 -13.55
C ALA A 190 4.61 -5.59 -13.23
N PHE A 191 4.65 -4.83 -12.14
CA PHE A 191 3.48 -4.18 -11.57
C PHE A 191 3.74 -2.77 -11.04
N ALA A 192 2.67 -2.01 -10.82
CA ALA A 192 2.63 -0.84 -9.96
C ALA A 192 1.54 -1.02 -8.90
N VAL A 193 1.82 -0.58 -7.69
CA VAL A 193 0.83 -0.41 -6.63
C VAL A 193 0.84 1.07 -6.25
N GLU A 194 -0.31 1.72 -6.38
CA GLU A 194 -0.56 3.07 -5.91
C GLU A 194 -1.49 3.04 -4.71
N ILE A 195 -1.14 3.76 -3.66
CA ILE A 195 -1.89 3.81 -2.42
C ILE A 195 -1.96 5.25 -1.96
N ASP A 196 -3.17 5.74 -1.74
CA ASP A 196 -3.38 7.01 -1.03
C ASP A 196 -3.81 6.64 0.41
N PHE A 197 -2.97 6.91 1.41
CA PHE A 197 -3.21 6.50 2.79
C PHE A 197 -2.86 7.59 3.82
N SER A 198 -3.36 7.46 5.04
CA SER A 198 -3.00 8.31 6.18
C SER A 198 -2.64 7.47 7.39
N SER A 199 -1.63 7.89 8.15
CA SER A 199 -1.25 7.33 9.45
C SER A 199 -1.73 8.25 10.57
N TRP A 200 -2.34 7.70 11.62
CA TRP A 200 -3.00 8.46 12.70
C TRP A 200 -2.36 8.28 14.06
N LYS A 201 -1.43 7.32 14.19
CA LYS A 201 -0.78 6.97 15.46
C LYS A 201 0.71 6.78 15.24
N ALA A 202 1.51 7.30 16.18
CA ALA A 202 2.97 7.17 16.19
C ALA A 202 3.47 5.79 16.66
N GLU A 203 2.69 4.74 16.42
CA GLU A 203 2.99 3.38 16.87
C GLU A 203 2.54 2.34 15.86
N GLY A 204 3.18 1.17 15.92
CA GLY A 204 2.82 0.00 15.15
C GLY A 204 3.45 -0.03 13.77
N ARG A 205 2.82 -0.73 12.82
CA ARG A 205 3.41 -1.00 11.50
C ARG A 205 2.36 -1.39 10.47
N LEU A 206 2.40 -0.74 9.32
CA LEU A 206 1.58 -1.08 8.16
C LEU A 206 2.40 -1.91 7.18
N GLU A 207 1.90 -3.07 6.74
CA GLU A 207 2.51 -3.93 5.74
C GLU A 207 1.55 -4.11 4.56
N ILE A 208 2.01 -3.85 3.34
CA ILE A 208 1.21 -4.03 2.12
C ILE A 208 2.07 -4.66 1.02
N GLY A 209 1.52 -5.61 0.28
CA GLY A 209 2.16 -6.07 -0.95
C GLY A 209 1.52 -7.26 -1.61
N PRO A 210 1.99 -7.61 -2.83
CA PRO A 210 1.50 -8.75 -3.56
C PRO A 210 1.99 -10.05 -2.94
N TYR A 211 1.15 -11.09 -2.95
CA TYR A 211 1.46 -12.39 -2.35
C TYR A 211 1.31 -13.55 -3.33
N GLN A 212 2.00 -14.66 -3.05
CA GLN A 212 1.79 -15.96 -3.66
C GLN A 212 1.21 -16.94 -2.64
N GLY A 213 0.37 -17.87 -3.12
CA GLY A 213 -0.33 -18.87 -2.34
C GLY A 213 -1.58 -18.35 -1.63
N ILE A 214 -1.96 -19.01 -0.54
CA ILE A 214 -3.16 -18.69 0.25
C ILE A 214 -2.71 -18.20 1.63
N PRO A 215 -2.68 -16.88 1.88
CA PRO A 215 -2.31 -16.35 3.19
C PRO A 215 -3.30 -16.75 4.27
N LYS A 216 -2.81 -16.98 5.50
CA LYS A 216 -3.62 -17.27 6.68
C LYS A 216 -3.34 -16.27 7.80
N GLY A 217 -4.36 -15.95 8.60
CA GLY A 217 -4.24 -15.11 9.79
C GLY A 217 -3.62 -13.73 9.47
N ALA A 218 -2.58 -13.33 10.21
CA ALA A 218 -1.80 -12.10 10.01
C ALA A 218 -0.30 -12.35 9.78
N GLU A 219 0.07 -13.59 9.46
CA GLU A 219 1.44 -13.91 9.04
C GLU A 219 1.73 -13.28 7.68
N ARG A 220 3.02 -13.04 7.41
CA ARG A 220 3.45 -12.57 6.09
C ARG A 220 3.30 -13.71 5.10
N ALA A 221 2.61 -13.45 4.00
CA ALA A 221 2.54 -14.37 2.89
C ALA A 221 3.83 -14.31 2.06
N GLN A 222 4.12 -15.39 1.32
CA GLN A 222 5.23 -15.35 0.36
C GLN A 222 4.99 -14.26 -0.68
N GLY A 223 6.03 -13.54 -1.08
CA GLY A 223 5.93 -12.42 -2.01
C GLY A 223 6.81 -11.25 -1.57
N TYR A 224 6.37 -10.04 -1.91
CA TYR A 224 7.05 -8.81 -1.53
C TYR A 224 6.17 -8.00 -0.58
N VAL A 225 6.79 -7.34 0.39
CA VAL A 225 6.09 -6.52 1.39
C VAL A 225 6.77 -5.17 1.46
N MET A 226 6.01 -4.11 1.20
CA MET A 226 6.36 -2.76 1.64
C MET A 226 5.86 -2.60 3.07
N ALA A 227 6.73 -2.17 3.97
CA ALA A 227 6.40 -1.96 5.36
C ALA A 227 6.76 -0.56 5.83
N TYR A 228 5.76 0.14 6.36
CA TYR A 228 5.89 1.45 6.97
C TYR A 228 5.81 1.35 8.49
N THR A 229 6.76 2.00 9.16
CA THR A 229 6.80 2.15 10.62
C THR A 229 6.74 3.65 10.94
N PRO A 230 5.80 4.09 11.81
CA PRO A 230 5.71 5.46 12.26
C PRO A 230 7.04 6.06 12.74
N GLY A 231 7.23 7.35 12.52
CA GLY A 231 8.53 8.00 12.69
C GLY A 231 9.46 7.88 11.48
N GLY A 232 8.93 7.49 10.32
CA GLY A 232 9.63 7.57 9.04
C GLY A 232 10.51 6.36 8.69
N GLY A 233 10.17 5.18 9.21
CA GLY A 233 10.78 3.92 8.79
C GLY A 233 10.06 3.33 7.59
N LEU A 234 10.79 2.95 6.55
CA LEU A 234 10.27 2.25 5.38
C LEU A 234 11.18 1.07 5.02
N GLU A 235 10.60 -0.10 4.81
CA GLU A 235 11.32 -1.31 4.43
C GLU A 235 10.65 -1.96 3.23
N LEU A 236 11.46 -2.44 2.30
CA LEU A 236 11.04 -3.36 1.26
C LEU A 236 11.57 -4.75 1.60
N LEU A 237 10.69 -5.71 1.77
CA LEU A 237 11.02 -7.08 2.17
C LEU A 237 10.64 -8.09 1.10
N ARG A 238 11.45 -9.14 1.01
CA ARG A 238 11.11 -10.41 0.37
C ARG A 238 10.68 -11.39 1.44
N VAL A 239 9.57 -12.09 1.24
CA VAL A 239 9.11 -13.16 2.11
C VAL A 239 9.05 -14.44 1.29
N SER A 240 9.81 -15.46 1.67
CA SER A 240 9.87 -16.75 0.97
C SER A 240 9.61 -17.90 1.93
N SER A 241 9.51 -19.13 1.43
CA SER A 241 9.46 -20.34 2.26
C SER A 241 10.67 -20.48 3.19
N ARG A 242 11.81 -19.86 2.87
CA ARG A 242 13.04 -19.85 3.68
C ARG A 242 13.08 -18.72 4.73
N GLY A 243 12.04 -17.89 4.79
CA GLY A 243 11.97 -16.75 5.69
C GLY A 243 11.93 -15.39 4.97
N SER A 244 12.05 -14.33 5.78
CA SER A 244 12.01 -12.93 5.32
C SER A 244 13.41 -12.33 5.17
N SER A 245 13.63 -11.53 4.15
CA SER A 245 14.86 -10.74 3.95
C SER A 245 14.50 -9.31 3.62
N ILE A 246 15.25 -8.35 4.16
CA ILE A 246 15.12 -6.94 3.78
C ILE A 246 15.91 -6.74 2.49
N ILE A 247 15.23 -6.21 1.48
CA ILE A 247 15.81 -5.88 0.18
C ILE A 247 16.42 -4.48 0.24
N ASP A 248 15.66 -3.54 0.80
CA ASP A 248 16.08 -2.15 1.00
C ASP A 248 15.36 -1.55 2.22
N ARG A 249 15.96 -0.52 2.82
CA ARG A 249 15.42 0.16 4.00
C ARG A 249 15.82 1.63 3.98
N ARG A 250 14.87 2.48 4.38
CA ARG A 250 15.09 3.89 4.66
C ARG A 250 14.59 4.23 6.05
N THR A 251 15.37 5.02 6.77
CA THR A 251 14.99 5.63 8.04
C THR A 251 15.08 7.15 7.94
N GLY A 252 14.45 7.86 8.87
CA GLY A 252 14.48 9.32 8.90
C GLY A 252 13.70 9.99 7.76
N LEU A 253 12.70 9.30 7.20
CA LEU A 253 11.70 9.95 6.36
C LEU A 253 10.88 10.94 7.20
N THR A 254 10.27 11.92 6.54
CA THR A 254 9.24 12.73 7.19
C THR A 254 8.14 11.83 7.75
N ALA A 255 7.77 12.05 9.01
CA ALA A 255 6.71 11.31 9.67
C ALA A 255 5.38 11.51 8.93
N LEU A 256 4.66 10.42 8.67
CA LEU A 256 3.38 10.43 7.96
C LEU A 256 2.18 10.39 8.93
N GLU A 257 2.45 10.45 10.23
CA GLU A 257 1.47 10.44 11.34
C GLU A 257 0.74 11.79 11.50
N ASP A 258 0.70 12.60 10.45
CA ASP A 258 0.12 13.94 10.45
C ASP A 258 -1.38 13.94 10.09
N LYS A 259 -1.96 12.74 9.92
CA LYS A 259 -3.36 12.47 9.54
C LYS A 259 -3.74 13.00 8.15
N LYS A 260 -2.76 13.41 7.33
CA LYS A 260 -2.98 13.79 5.94
C LYS A 260 -2.89 12.55 5.05
N THR A 261 -3.49 12.67 3.87
CA THR A 261 -3.35 11.64 2.84
C THR A 261 -2.01 11.83 2.12
N HIS A 262 -1.19 10.79 2.16
CA HIS A 262 0.06 10.66 1.41
C HIS A 262 -0.10 9.64 0.29
N ARG A 263 0.59 9.87 -0.82
CA ARG A 263 0.61 8.96 -1.96
C ARG A 263 1.88 8.12 -1.96
N LEU A 264 1.72 6.81 -1.83
CA LEU A 264 2.78 5.85 -2.07
C LEU A 264 2.62 5.24 -3.45
N LEU A 265 3.71 5.24 -4.22
CA LEU A 265 3.81 4.51 -5.48
C LEU A 265 4.96 3.51 -5.35
N TRP A 266 4.66 2.24 -5.53
CA TRP A 266 5.63 1.17 -5.63
C TRP A 266 5.57 0.55 -7.01
N THR A 267 6.70 0.49 -7.71
CA THR A 267 6.81 -0.14 -9.01
C THR A 267 7.78 -1.32 -8.96
N ARG A 268 7.50 -2.32 -9.79
CA ARG A 268 8.42 -3.40 -10.16
C ARG A 268 8.39 -3.56 -11.69
N ASN A 269 9.55 -3.69 -12.33
CA ASN A 269 9.62 -4.03 -13.76
C ASN A 269 9.91 -5.54 -13.95
N ALA A 270 9.93 -6.00 -15.20
CA ALA A 270 10.14 -7.42 -15.52
C ALA A 270 11.52 -7.92 -15.07
N ASP A 271 12.52 -7.05 -15.03
CA ASP A 271 13.89 -7.34 -14.59
C ASP A 271 14.03 -7.35 -13.06
N GLY A 272 12.95 -7.11 -12.30
CA GLY A 272 12.97 -7.09 -10.84
C GLY A 272 13.49 -5.81 -10.21
N LEU A 273 13.75 -4.77 -11.01
CA LEU A 273 13.99 -3.43 -10.47
C LEU A 273 12.72 -2.93 -9.82
N MET A 274 12.85 -2.47 -8.58
CA MET A 274 11.81 -1.91 -7.76
C MET A 274 12.17 -0.49 -7.33
N ALA A 275 11.17 0.39 -7.35
CA ALA A 275 11.28 1.73 -6.82
C ALA A 275 10.04 2.03 -5.97
N VAL A 276 10.26 2.68 -4.83
CA VAL A 276 9.18 3.19 -3.97
C VAL A 276 9.33 4.70 -3.84
N SER A 277 8.24 5.41 -4.04
CA SER A 277 8.16 6.85 -3.84
C SER A 277 7.00 7.21 -2.92
N ILE A 278 7.20 8.26 -2.12
CA ILE A 278 6.18 8.87 -1.26
C ILE A 278 6.04 10.32 -1.70
N ASP A 279 4.81 10.75 -1.98
CA ASP A 279 4.46 12.08 -2.46
C ASP A 279 5.31 12.54 -3.67
N GLY A 280 5.60 11.59 -4.55
CA GLY A 280 6.39 11.80 -5.77
C GLY A 280 7.91 11.82 -5.57
N ARG A 281 8.41 11.73 -4.33
CA ARG A 281 9.85 11.58 -4.04
C ARG A 281 10.23 10.11 -3.92
N GLU A 282 11.18 9.65 -4.72
CA GLU A 282 11.77 8.32 -4.57
C GLU A 282 12.47 8.20 -3.20
N VAL A 283 12.20 7.11 -2.49
CA VAL A 283 12.70 6.84 -1.13
C VAL A 283 13.44 5.50 -1.02
N LEU A 284 13.15 4.55 -1.91
CA LEU A 284 13.82 3.24 -2.02
C LEU A 284 14.02 2.88 -3.49
N LYS A 285 15.12 2.21 -3.80
CA LYS A 285 15.43 1.68 -5.14
C LYS A 285 16.31 0.44 -5.01
N ALA A 286 15.82 -0.69 -5.49
CA ALA A 286 16.52 -1.96 -5.37
C ALA A 286 16.18 -2.91 -6.52
N SER A 287 16.93 -4.01 -6.65
CA SER A 287 16.62 -5.07 -7.61
C SER A 287 16.52 -6.42 -6.90
N ASP A 288 15.45 -7.16 -7.14
CA ASP A 288 15.29 -8.52 -6.65
C ASP A 288 14.49 -9.37 -7.66
N GLN A 289 15.06 -10.51 -8.05
CA GLN A 289 14.50 -11.43 -9.04
C GLN A 289 14.07 -12.78 -8.43
N ALA A 290 13.92 -12.86 -7.11
CA ALA A 290 13.60 -14.12 -6.43
C ALA A 290 12.22 -14.65 -6.82
N PHE A 291 11.26 -13.75 -7.08
CA PHE A 291 9.96 -14.10 -7.64
C PHE A 291 9.97 -13.89 -9.16
N ARG A 292 9.63 -14.95 -9.90
CA ARG A 292 9.54 -14.96 -11.38
C ARG A 292 8.11 -15.10 -11.89
N GLY A 293 7.27 -15.85 -11.16
CA GLY A 293 5.87 -16.08 -11.49
C GLY A 293 4.96 -14.91 -11.11
N PRO A 294 3.66 -14.99 -11.48
CA PRO A 294 2.65 -14.02 -11.03
C PRO A 294 2.41 -14.13 -9.52
N PHE A 295 1.70 -13.15 -8.99
CA PHE A 295 1.17 -13.13 -7.63
C PHE A 295 -0.34 -13.40 -7.66
N ASP A 296 -0.83 -14.03 -6.59
CA ASP A 296 -2.20 -14.52 -6.42
C ASP A 296 -3.13 -13.51 -5.75
N GLY A 297 -2.58 -12.38 -5.28
CA GLY A 297 -3.37 -11.26 -4.81
C GLY A 297 -2.57 -10.16 -4.16
N LEU A 298 -3.29 -9.26 -3.50
CA LEU A 298 -2.74 -8.16 -2.72
C LEU A 298 -3.21 -8.28 -1.27
N ARG A 299 -2.29 -8.06 -0.32
CA ARG A 299 -2.57 -8.17 1.10
C ARG A 299 -2.12 -6.94 1.85
N MET A 300 -2.89 -6.58 2.87
CA MET A 300 -2.55 -5.56 3.85
C MET A 300 -2.63 -6.16 5.26
N VAL A 301 -1.65 -5.81 6.10
CA VAL A 301 -1.60 -6.18 7.51
C VAL A 301 -1.27 -4.94 8.33
N ASN A 302 -2.14 -4.59 9.28
CA ASN A 302 -1.85 -3.58 10.29
C ASN A 302 -1.42 -4.30 11.59
N ARG A 303 -0.14 -4.15 11.97
CA ARG A 303 0.46 -4.70 13.20
C ARG A 303 0.54 -3.63 14.30
N GLY A 304 -0.60 -3.04 14.64
CA GLY A 304 -0.68 -1.92 15.57
C GLY A 304 -0.71 -0.58 14.86
N GLY A 305 -1.38 0.39 15.46
CA GLY A 305 -1.58 1.73 14.91
C GLY A 305 -2.96 1.92 14.27
N ASP A 306 -3.17 3.07 13.64
CA ASP A 306 -4.43 3.47 13.01
C ASP A 306 -4.12 4.01 11.62
N TYR A 307 -4.59 3.30 10.60
CA TYR A 307 -4.33 3.59 9.20
C TYR A 307 -5.64 3.65 8.43
N ILE A 308 -5.72 4.60 7.51
CA ILE A 308 -6.82 4.73 6.55
C ILE A 308 -6.24 4.65 5.15
N LEU A 309 -6.75 3.73 4.33
CA LEU A 309 -6.52 3.67 2.89
C LEU A 309 -7.69 4.35 2.20
N LYS A 310 -7.42 5.49 1.58
CA LYS A 310 -8.41 6.25 0.81
C LYS A 310 -8.58 5.70 -0.59
N ARG A 311 -7.49 5.24 -1.21
CA ARG A 311 -7.51 4.63 -2.54
C ARG A 311 -6.41 3.61 -2.65
N ILE A 312 -6.68 2.56 -3.42
CA ILE A 312 -5.65 1.67 -3.91
C ILE A 312 -5.88 1.32 -5.38
N ALA A 313 -4.82 1.30 -6.16
CA ALA A 313 -4.84 0.83 -7.53
C ALA A 313 -3.64 -0.07 -7.80
N VAL A 314 -3.88 -1.19 -8.46
CA VAL A 314 -2.83 -2.11 -8.91
C VAL A 314 -2.87 -2.17 -10.41
N PHE A 315 -1.69 -2.01 -11.00
CA PHE A 315 -1.49 -2.06 -12.43
C PHE A 315 -0.51 -3.19 -12.73
N ALA A 316 -0.84 -4.06 -13.67
CA ALA A 316 0.02 -5.18 -14.07
C ALA A 316 0.15 -5.23 -15.60
N THR A 317 1.26 -5.75 -16.10
CA THR A 317 1.39 -5.98 -17.55
C THR A 317 0.37 -6.99 -18.05
N GLY A 318 -0.05 -6.87 -19.31
CA GLY A 318 -0.81 -7.95 -19.96
C GLY A 318 -0.02 -9.26 -19.91
N SER A 319 -0.73 -10.35 -19.62
CA SER A 319 -0.24 -11.73 -19.76
C SER A 319 -0.09 -12.11 -21.23
#